data_AF-A0A4D7AVW6-F1
#
_entry.id   AF-A0A4D7AVW6-F1
#
_cell.length_a   1.000
_cell.length_b   1.000
_cell.length_c   1.000
_cell.angle_alpha   90.00
_cell.angle_beta   90.00
_cell.angle_gamma   90.00
#
_symmetry.space_group_name_H-M   'P 1'
#
loop_
_entity.id
_entity.type
_entity.pdbx_description
1 polymer ?
#
loop_
_entity_poly.entity_id
_entity_poly.type
_entity_poly.pdbx_seq_one_letter_code
_entity_poly.pdbx_strand_id
1 'polypeptide(L)'
;MTEKELRAKVVSIAEKYLGCKESNGSHRKIIDLYNSHKPLARGYPVKYTDAWCATFVSAVFIEAGLTEIAPTECGCGAMINLYKKIGRWEENDAYVPSPGDVVMYDWQDNGVGDNTGAADHVGIVVSVSGNSIKVIEGNMSDAVGYRTLRVNGKYIRGYCLPKYSAKAGSTGSNTATPPSNGSASKPASAKKASEAARSFNKTLAGTYVVTANVGLHIRNGAGTGKASLAVLPKGTKVANYGYYTLVGNVKWLYVQVTYKGVTYTGFCSSQYLKK
;
A
#
# COMPACT_ATOMS: atom_id res chain seq x y z
N MET A 1 6.02 -0.32 -13.32
CA MET A 1 5.77 -0.71 -11.93
C MET A 1 4.34 -1.22 -11.78
N THR A 2 4.12 -2.23 -10.95
CA THR A 2 2.80 -2.70 -10.52
C THR A 2 2.20 -1.76 -9.48
N GLU A 3 0.89 -1.83 -9.24
CA GLU A 3 0.26 -1.05 -8.16
C GLU A 3 0.94 -1.28 -6.79
N LYS A 4 1.28 -2.53 -6.46
CA LYS A 4 1.97 -2.86 -5.22
C LYS A 4 3.35 -2.20 -5.13
N GLU A 5 4.09 -2.17 -6.23
CA GLU A 5 5.40 -1.49 -6.31
C GLU A 5 5.25 0.02 -6.20
N LEU A 6 4.22 0.61 -6.80
CA LEU A 6 3.94 2.03 -6.69
C LEU A 6 3.59 2.44 -5.25
N ARG A 7 2.76 1.64 -4.57
CA ARG A 7 2.45 1.81 -3.16
C ARG A 7 3.70 1.69 -2.28
N ALA A 8 4.50 0.64 -2.51
CA ALA A 8 5.77 0.45 -1.79
C ALA A 8 6.77 1.59 -2.06
N LYS A 9 6.80 2.14 -3.28
CA LYS A 9 7.62 3.30 -3.63
C LYS A 9 7.23 4.53 -2.81
N VAL A 10 5.94 4.82 -2.69
CA VAL A 10 5.44 5.94 -1.86
C VAL A 10 5.85 5.77 -0.40
N VAL A 11 5.64 4.58 0.16
CA VAL A 11 6.05 4.28 1.54
C VAL A 11 7.57 4.44 1.71
N SER A 12 8.36 3.85 0.82
CA SER A 12 9.82 3.93 0.87
C SER A 12 10.32 5.38 0.79
N ILE A 13 9.72 6.21 -0.08
CA ILE A 13 10.06 7.64 -0.18
C ILE A 13 9.72 8.36 1.12
N ALA A 14 8.52 8.13 1.68
CA ALA A 14 8.16 8.72 2.97
C ALA A 14 9.16 8.35 4.07
N GLU A 15 9.58 7.08 4.13
CA GLU A 15 10.56 6.59 5.12
C GLU A 15 11.94 7.23 4.98
N LYS A 16 12.36 7.70 3.78
CA LYS A 16 13.61 8.47 3.61
C LYS A 16 13.61 9.79 4.40
N TYR A 17 12.43 10.33 4.69
CA TYR A 17 12.28 11.56 5.44
C TYR A 17 12.16 11.35 6.94
N LEU A 18 12.13 10.10 7.42
CA LEU A 18 12.03 9.79 8.84
C LEU A 18 13.08 10.56 9.65
N GLY A 19 12.64 11.24 10.72
CA GLY A 19 13.50 12.03 11.59
C GLY A 19 13.81 13.44 11.08
N CYS A 20 13.39 13.83 9.87
CA CYS A 20 13.43 15.23 9.45
C CYS A 20 12.57 16.07 10.39
N LYS A 21 13.06 17.24 10.83
CA LYS A 21 12.44 18.04 11.88
C LYS A 21 12.74 19.54 11.76
N GLU A 22 11.98 20.35 12.48
CA GLU A 22 12.15 21.80 12.51
C GLU A 22 13.41 22.23 13.25
N SER A 23 13.68 21.64 14.41
CA SER A 23 14.77 22.05 15.31
C SER A 23 16.18 21.99 14.70
N ASN A 24 16.39 21.20 13.65
CA ASN A 24 17.66 21.15 12.92
C ASN A 24 17.53 21.58 11.45
N GLY A 25 16.39 22.15 11.05
CA GLY A 25 16.12 22.64 9.70
C GLY A 25 16.00 21.57 8.61
N SER A 26 16.10 20.27 8.93
CA SER A 26 16.09 19.19 7.94
C SER A 26 14.73 19.00 7.24
N HIS A 27 13.64 19.52 7.80
CA HIS A 27 12.33 19.56 7.13
C HIS A 27 12.30 20.50 5.90
N ARG A 28 13.21 21.49 5.81
CA ARG A 28 13.18 22.50 4.73
C ARG A 28 13.25 21.87 3.35
N LYS A 29 14.03 20.79 3.16
CA LYS A 29 14.10 20.05 1.88
C LYS A 29 12.75 19.48 1.42
N ILE A 30 11.84 19.17 2.36
CA ILE A 30 10.49 18.68 2.05
C ILE A 30 9.65 19.85 1.50
N ILE A 31 9.74 21.01 2.15
CA ILE A 31 9.05 22.23 1.73
C ILE A 31 9.60 22.72 0.38
N ASP A 32 10.92 22.69 0.19
CA ASP A 32 11.59 23.08 -1.06
C ASP A 32 11.15 22.18 -2.22
N LEU A 33 11.13 20.86 -2.00
CA LEU A 33 10.65 19.90 -3.00
C LEU A 33 9.20 20.18 -3.39
N TYR A 34 8.30 20.38 -2.41
CA TYR A 34 6.92 20.76 -2.69
C TYR A 34 6.85 22.06 -3.49
N ASN A 35 7.57 23.10 -3.04
CA ASN A 35 7.55 24.42 -3.67
C ASN A 35 8.15 24.42 -5.08
N SER A 36 9.01 23.46 -5.41
CA SER A 36 9.58 23.29 -6.76
C SER A 36 8.56 22.77 -7.78
N HIS A 37 7.51 22.07 -7.33
CA HIS A 37 6.49 21.50 -8.20
C HIS A 37 5.45 22.56 -8.61
N LYS A 38 5.27 22.76 -9.92
CA LYS A 38 4.34 23.75 -10.47
C LYS A 38 3.20 23.08 -11.25
N PRO A 39 1.98 23.67 -11.25
CA PRO A 39 1.59 24.85 -10.46
C PRO A 39 1.53 24.54 -8.96
N LEU A 40 1.74 25.57 -8.13
CA LEU A 40 1.58 25.44 -6.68
C LEU A 40 0.10 25.26 -6.34
N ALA A 41 -0.22 24.35 -5.41
CA ALA A 41 -1.58 24.29 -4.89
C ALA A 41 -1.94 25.66 -4.31
N ARG A 42 -3.12 26.16 -4.69
CA ARG A 42 -3.65 27.47 -4.26
C ARG A 42 -2.77 28.67 -4.64
N GLY A 43 -1.81 28.49 -5.54
CA GLY A 43 -0.83 29.54 -5.89
C GLY A 43 0.10 29.93 -4.73
N TYR A 44 0.15 29.15 -3.65
CA TYR A 44 0.82 29.52 -2.41
C TYR A 44 2.15 28.77 -2.24
N PRO A 45 3.29 29.48 -2.14
CA PRO A 45 4.56 28.88 -1.73
C PRO A 45 4.56 28.70 -0.21
N VAL A 46 4.69 27.45 0.26
CA VAL A 46 4.70 27.12 1.69
C VAL A 46 5.97 27.67 2.34
N LYS A 47 5.83 28.34 3.49
CA LYS A 47 6.96 28.88 4.26
C LYS A 47 7.52 27.81 5.20
N TYR A 48 8.78 27.95 5.61
CA TYR A 48 9.40 27.04 6.58
C TYR A 48 8.78 27.08 7.99
N THR A 49 7.96 28.09 8.28
CA THR A 49 7.26 28.24 9.56
C THR A 49 5.79 27.79 9.50
N ASP A 50 5.31 27.41 8.31
CA ASP A 50 3.94 26.94 8.16
C ASP A 50 3.84 25.48 8.60
N ALA A 51 2.66 25.06 9.04
CA ALA A 51 2.39 23.64 9.24
C ALA A 51 2.55 22.88 7.93
N TRP A 52 3.30 21.77 7.95
CA TRP A 52 3.77 21.09 6.72
C TRP A 52 3.34 19.61 6.62
N CYS A 53 2.30 19.19 7.33
CA CYS A 53 1.80 17.81 7.29
C CYS A 53 1.26 17.40 5.90
N ALA A 54 0.36 18.20 5.31
CA ALA A 54 -0.13 17.97 3.95
C ALA A 54 0.96 18.20 2.88
N THR A 55 1.82 19.20 3.12
CA THR A 55 3.00 19.47 2.29
C THR A 55 3.94 18.26 2.22
N PHE A 56 4.17 17.58 3.34
CA PHE A 56 4.95 16.34 3.39
C PHE A 56 4.34 15.24 2.50
N VAL A 57 3.05 14.98 2.64
CA VAL A 57 2.37 13.98 1.81
C VAL A 57 2.50 14.34 0.32
N SER A 58 2.22 15.59 -0.04
CA SER A 58 2.38 16.08 -1.41
C SER A 58 3.82 15.94 -1.92
N ALA A 59 4.82 16.30 -1.12
CA ALA A 59 6.24 16.15 -1.47
C ALA A 59 6.62 14.69 -1.74
N VAL A 60 6.10 13.74 -0.95
CA VAL A 60 6.30 12.30 -1.18
C VAL A 60 5.72 11.87 -2.54
N PHE A 61 4.50 12.30 -2.88
CA PHE A 61 3.89 11.98 -4.18
C PHE A 61 4.56 12.70 -5.36
N ILE A 62 5.11 13.89 -5.15
CA ILE A 62 5.94 14.62 -6.11
C ILE A 62 7.23 13.85 -6.41
N GLU A 63 8.01 13.47 -5.38
CA GLU A 63 9.23 12.66 -5.57
C GLU A 63 8.91 11.28 -6.19
N ALA A 64 7.76 10.71 -5.84
CA ALA A 64 7.32 9.46 -6.44
C ALA A 64 6.98 9.59 -7.93
N GLY A 65 6.74 10.80 -8.44
CA GLY A 65 6.23 11.03 -9.80
C GLY A 65 4.79 10.56 -9.97
N LEU A 66 3.96 10.70 -8.93
CA LEU A 66 2.61 10.13 -8.86
C LEU A 66 1.51 11.17 -8.62
N THR A 67 1.77 12.44 -8.92
CA THR A 67 0.81 13.54 -8.71
C THR A 67 -0.45 13.43 -9.59
N GLU A 68 -0.39 12.68 -10.69
CA GLU A 68 -1.58 12.39 -11.53
C GLU A 68 -2.62 11.49 -10.85
N ILE A 69 -2.23 10.70 -9.84
CA ILE A 69 -3.13 9.81 -9.10
C ILE A 69 -3.39 10.26 -7.66
N ALA A 70 -2.66 11.29 -7.22
CA ALA A 70 -2.70 11.87 -5.89
C ALA A 70 -2.55 13.40 -6.03
N PRO A 71 -3.64 14.17 -5.93
CA PRO A 71 -3.58 15.62 -6.00
C PRO A 71 -2.60 16.21 -4.97
N THR A 72 -1.85 17.24 -5.37
CA THR A 72 -0.97 17.99 -4.47
C THR A 72 -1.73 19.11 -3.77
N GLU A 73 -1.47 19.29 -2.47
CA GLU A 73 -2.11 20.28 -1.61
C GLU A 73 -1.27 20.55 -0.35
N CYS A 74 -1.42 21.73 0.26
CA CYS A 74 -0.75 22.11 1.51
C CYS A 74 -1.70 22.28 2.71
N GLY A 75 -3.03 22.16 2.52
CA GLY A 75 -4.02 22.13 3.61
C GLY A 75 -4.83 20.82 3.69
N CYS A 76 -5.02 20.29 4.90
CA CYS A 76 -5.71 19.01 5.15
C CYS A 76 -7.15 18.96 4.59
N GLY A 77 -8.01 19.91 4.97
CA GLY A 77 -9.40 19.95 4.48
C GLY A 77 -9.51 20.17 2.96
N ALA A 78 -8.60 20.97 2.38
CA ALA A 78 -8.55 21.17 0.93
C ALA A 78 -8.14 19.88 0.20
N MET A 79 -7.23 19.09 0.79
CA MET A 79 -6.83 17.79 0.24
C MET A 79 -8.02 16.83 0.18
N ILE A 80 -8.81 16.74 1.25
CA ILE A 80 -10.05 15.94 1.27
C ILE A 80 -10.97 16.37 0.14
N ASN A 81 -11.19 17.68 -0.05
CA ASN A 81 -12.06 18.19 -1.10
C ASN A 81 -11.57 17.78 -2.51
N LEU A 82 -10.26 17.74 -2.74
CA LEU A 82 -9.70 17.25 -4.01
C LEU A 82 -9.97 15.76 -4.20
N TYR A 83 -9.78 14.93 -3.17
CA TYR A 83 -10.07 13.50 -3.23
C TYR A 83 -11.58 13.21 -3.38
N LYS A 84 -12.45 14.01 -2.75
CA LYS A 84 -13.91 13.96 -2.95
C LYS A 84 -14.27 14.24 -4.42
N LYS A 85 -13.70 15.30 -5.02
CA LYS A 85 -13.93 15.67 -6.43
C LYS A 85 -13.57 14.58 -7.43
N ILE A 86 -12.54 13.79 -7.15
CA ILE A 86 -12.13 12.68 -8.03
C ILE A 86 -12.74 11.32 -7.64
N GLY A 87 -13.66 11.29 -6.66
CA GLY A 87 -14.34 10.07 -6.20
C GLY A 87 -13.39 9.07 -5.52
N ARG A 88 -12.36 9.56 -4.83
CA ARG A 88 -11.33 8.76 -4.15
C ARG A 88 -11.19 9.10 -2.66
N TRP A 89 -12.26 9.63 -2.07
CA TRP A 89 -12.40 9.83 -0.64
C TRP A 89 -13.18 8.68 -0.01
N GLU A 90 -12.67 8.15 1.09
CA GLU A 90 -13.31 7.13 1.92
C GLU A 90 -13.61 7.77 3.29
N GLU A 91 -14.89 7.98 3.59
CA GLU A 91 -15.35 8.62 4.83
C GLU A 91 -15.47 7.60 5.98
N ASN A 92 -15.49 6.30 5.69
CA ASN A 92 -15.67 5.25 6.68
C ASN A 92 -14.37 4.99 7.47
N ASP A 93 -14.38 5.29 8.77
CA ASP A 93 -13.22 5.11 9.66
C ASP A 93 -12.90 3.62 9.92
N ALA A 94 -13.86 2.73 9.66
CA ALA A 94 -13.70 1.28 9.73
C ALA A 94 -13.10 0.67 8.45
N TYR A 95 -12.87 1.46 7.40
CA TYR A 95 -12.11 1.01 6.24
C TYR A 95 -10.72 0.51 6.67
N VAL A 96 -10.29 -0.65 6.16
CA VAL A 96 -8.95 -1.19 6.40
C VAL A 96 -8.03 -0.71 5.28
N PRO A 97 -7.12 0.25 5.54
CA PRO A 97 -6.33 0.83 4.47
C PRO A 97 -5.23 -0.09 3.95
N SER A 98 -4.72 0.23 2.78
CA SER A 98 -3.52 -0.39 2.21
C SER A 98 -2.31 0.53 2.35
N PRO A 99 -1.07 -0.01 2.33
CA PRO A 99 0.12 0.81 2.20
C PRO A 99 0.03 1.81 1.05
N GLY A 100 0.48 3.04 1.30
CA GLY A 100 0.40 4.17 0.37
C GLY A 100 -0.95 4.91 0.38
N ASP A 101 -2.00 4.38 1.00
CA ASP A 101 -3.20 5.19 1.27
C ASP A 101 -2.85 6.32 2.25
N VAL A 102 -3.60 7.41 2.19
CA VAL A 102 -3.35 8.60 3.02
C VAL A 102 -4.46 8.69 4.05
N VAL A 103 -4.13 8.68 5.33
CA VAL A 103 -5.08 8.83 6.43
C VAL A 103 -5.19 10.30 6.81
N MET A 104 -6.43 10.76 6.98
CA MET A 104 -6.74 12.09 7.51
C MET A 104 -7.13 11.97 8.98
N TYR A 105 -6.80 12.99 9.76
CA TYR A 105 -7.12 13.06 11.18
C TYR A 105 -7.99 14.25 11.52
N ASP A 106 -8.81 14.08 12.55
CA ASP A 106 -9.56 15.14 13.21
C ASP A 106 -9.52 14.87 14.71
N TRP A 107 -8.88 15.77 15.45
CA TRP A 107 -8.64 15.65 16.89
C TRP A 107 -9.88 15.95 17.73
N GLN A 108 -10.93 16.51 17.12
CA GLN A 108 -12.22 16.77 17.74
C GLN A 108 -13.20 15.61 17.56
N ASP A 109 -12.80 14.50 16.93
CA ASP A 109 -13.60 13.28 16.84
C ASP A 109 -14.16 12.89 18.23
N ASN A 110 -15.47 12.64 18.30
CA ASN A 110 -16.15 12.20 19.50
C ASN A 110 -16.15 10.66 19.65
N GLY A 111 -15.72 9.93 18.63
CA GLY A 111 -15.66 8.47 18.59
C GLY A 111 -17.01 7.79 18.34
N VAL A 112 -18.01 8.51 17.82
CA VAL A 112 -19.36 8.01 17.55
C VAL A 112 -19.67 8.08 16.06
N GLY A 113 -19.80 6.91 15.43
CA GLY A 113 -20.06 6.80 14.00
C GLY A 113 -18.86 7.21 13.15
N ASP A 114 -19.08 7.36 11.84
CA ASP A 114 -18.06 7.88 10.94
C ASP A 114 -17.82 9.36 11.22
N ASN A 115 -16.57 9.72 11.40
CA ASN A 115 -16.19 11.09 11.68
C ASN A 115 -16.36 11.97 10.44
N THR A 116 -17.10 13.08 10.58
CA THR A 116 -17.37 14.03 9.50
C THR A 116 -16.81 15.43 9.71
N GLY A 117 -16.05 15.65 10.80
CA GLY A 117 -15.55 16.96 11.21
C GLY A 117 -14.40 17.53 10.37
N ALA A 118 -13.71 18.55 10.90
CA ALA A 118 -12.67 19.27 10.16
C ALA A 118 -11.32 18.55 10.30
N ALA A 119 -10.62 18.34 9.20
CA ALA A 119 -9.34 17.64 9.25
C ALA A 119 -8.20 18.54 9.78
N ASP A 120 -7.53 18.07 10.83
CA ASP A 120 -6.40 18.73 11.49
C ASP A 120 -5.04 18.26 10.96
N HIS A 121 -4.92 16.99 10.59
CA HIS A 121 -3.63 16.37 10.25
C HIS A 121 -3.76 15.29 9.19
N VAL A 122 -2.63 14.81 8.68
CA VAL A 122 -2.57 13.80 7.62
C VAL A 122 -1.29 12.99 7.68
N GLY A 123 -1.35 11.71 7.29
CA GLY A 123 -0.20 10.82 7.19
C GLY A 123 -0.34 9.77 6.10
N ILE A 124 0.75 9.06 5.81
CA ILE A 124 0.80 7.98 4.82
C ILE A 124 0.80 6.64 5.53
N VAL A 125 -0.10 5.74 5.14
CA VAL A 125 -0.15 4.37 5.67
C VAL A 125 1.07 3.59 5.18
N VAL A 126 1.87 3.10 6.13
CA VAL A 126 3.09 2.31 5.89
C VAL A 126 2.74 0.83 5.80
N SER A 127 1.95 0.35 6.77
CA SER A 127 1.53 -1.04 6.83
C SER A 127 0.28 -1.20 7.69
N VAL A 128 -0.43 -2.31 7.46
CA VAL A 128 -1.53 -2.76 8.32
C VAL A 128 -1.23 -4.18 8.77
N SER A 129 -1.33 -4.42 10.08
CA SER A 129 -1.14 -5.72 10.71
C SER A 129 -2.28 -5.98 11.68
N GLY A 130 -3.16 -6.93 11.34
CA GLY A 130 -4.41 -7.13 12.07
C GLY A 130 -5.24 -5.84 12.07
N ASN A 131 -5.58 -5.36 13.26
CA ASN A 131 -6.33 -4.10 13.44
C ASN A 131 -5.42 -2.87 13.63
N SER A 132 -4.11 -3.03 13.46
CA SER A 132 -3.12 -1.97 13.71
C SER A 132 -2.67 -1.36 12.39
N ILE A 133 -2.76 -0.05 12.27
CA ILE A 133 -2.30 0.73 11.12
C ILE A 133 -1.03 1.47 11.55
N LYS A 134 0.09 1.21 10.88
CA LYS A 134 1.32 2.00 11.04
C LYS A 134 1.31 3.11 10.01
N VAL A 135 1.49 4.34 10.46
CA VAL A 135 1.43 5.57 9.64
C VAL A 135 2.74 6.33 9.80
N ILE A 136 3.24 6.93 8.72
CA ILE A 136 4.30 7.92 8.77
C ILE A 136 3.70 9.31 8.50
N GLU A 137 3.97 10.23 9.40
CA GLU A 137 3.43 11.59 9.41
C GLU A 137 4.58 12.59 9.29
N GLY A 138 4.35 13.68 8.57
CA GLY A 138 5.19 14.86 8.61
C GLY A 138 4.58 15.90 9.53
N ASN A 139 5.40 16.74 10.13
CA ASN A 139 4.99 17.72 11.12
C ASN A 139 4.22 17.15 12.32
N MET A 140 4.49 15.89 12.69
CA MET A 140 4.02 15.30 13.93
C MET A 140 5.00 15.71 15.02
N SER A 141 4.58 16.63 15.90
CA SER A 141 5.46 17.27 16.89
C SER A 141 6.71 17.86 16.22
N ASP A 142 6.48 18.65 15.16
CA ASP A 142 7.51 19.36 14.39
C ASP A 142 8.55 18.44 13.71
N ALA A 143 8.19 17.17 13.48
CA ALA A 143 9.07 16.15 12.90
C ALA A 143 8.33 15.12 12.02
N VAL A 144 9.10 14.39 11.22
CA VAL A 144 8.64 13.17 10.55
C VAL A 144 8.80 11.99 11.50
N GLY A 145 7.71 11.28 11.77
CA GLY A 145 7.71 10.14 12.71
C GLY A 145 6.63 9.12 12.41
N TYR A 146 6.63 8.03 13.17
CA TYR A 146 5.62 7.00 13.08
C TYR A 146 4.54 7.15 14.14
N ARG A 147 3.30 6.94 13.74
CA ARG A 147 2.15 6.72 14.63
C ARG A 147 1.57 5.33 14.40
N THR A 148 0.95 4.79 15.44
CA THR A 148 0.12 3.60 15.32
C THR A 148 -1.32 3.94 15.65
N LEU A 149 -2.23 3.57 14.75
CA LEU A 149 -3.67 3.69 14.93
C LEU A 149 -4.30 2.31 15.00
N ARG A 150 -5.55 2.27 15.46
CA ARG A 150 -6.42 1.11 15.29
C ARG A 150 -7.39 1.40 14.14
N VAL A 151 -7.70 0.41 13.32
CA VAL A 151 -8.84 0.50 12.38
C VAL A 151 -10.09 0.81 13.19
N ASN A 152 -10.94 1.71 12.67
CA ASN A 152 -12.09 2.26 13.39
C ASN A 152 -11.71 2.92 14.74
N GLY A 153 -10.49 3.44 14.81
CA GLY A 153 -9.97 4.13 15.98
C GLY A 153 -10.37 5.59 15.98
N LYS A 154 -10.53 6.14 17.18
CA LYS A 154 -10.78 7.56 17.39
C LYS A 154 -9.72 8.42 16.68
N TYR A 155 -10.15 9.56 16.19
CA TYR A 155 -9.41 10.60 15.47
C TYR A 155 -9.10 10.29 14.01
N ILE A 156 -9.52 9.13 13.49
CA ILE A 156 -9.52 8.92 12.05
C ILE A 156 -10.65 9.79 11.51
N ARG A 157 -10.33 10.58 10.48
CA ARG A 157 -11.32 11.35 9.74
C ARG A 157 -11.73 10.63 8.45
N GLY A 158 -10.91 9.70 7.98
CA GLY A 158 -11.13 8.96 6.75
C GLY A 158 -9.84 8.85 5.94
N TYR A 159 -9.97 8.41 4.69
CA TYR A 159 -8.84 8.05 3.86
C TYR A 159 -8.92 8.65 2.45
N CYS A 160 -7.82 9.25 2.02
CA CYS A 160 -7.56 9.61 0.64
C CYS A 160 -6.94 8.40 -0.07
N LEU A 161 -7.53 7.95 -1.18
CA LEU A 161 -7.17 6.69 -1.86
C LEU A 161 -6.54 6.92 -3.24
N PRO A 162 -5.23 7.21 -3.35
CA PRO A 162 -4.56 7.39 -4.63
C PRO A 162 -4.85 6.26 -5.61
N LYS A 163 -5.08 6.61 -6.89
CA LYS A 163 -5.51 5.65 -7.92
C LYS A 163 -4.31 4.89 -8.53
N TYR A 164 -3.56 4.17 -7.69
CA TYR A 164 -2.35 3.45 -8.10
C TYR A 164 -2.54 2.48 -9.28
N SER A 165 -3.71 1.85 -9.40
CA SER A 165 -4.09 1.00 -10.52
C SER A 165 -4.06 1.73 -11.88
N ALA A 166 -4.29 3.05 -11.92
CA ALA A 166 -4.25 3.84 -13.14
C ALA A 166 -2.82 4.10 -13.66
N LYS A 167 -1.81 4.03 -12.77
CA LYS A 167 -0.38 4.16 -13.12
C LYS A 167 0.34 2.82 -13.22
N ALA A 168 -0.34 1.73 -12.84
CA ALA A 168 0.20 0.39 -12.99
C ALA A 168 0.33 0.06 -14.48
N GLY A 169 1.56 -0.08 -14.96
CA GLY A 169 1.86 -0.37 -16.37
C GLY A 169 2.07 0.84 -17.30
N SER A 170 1.96 2.08 -16.82
CA SER A 170 2.09 3.30 -17.64
C SER A 170 3.49 3.94 -17.57
N THR A 171 4.54 3.17 -17.85
CA THR A 171 5.89 3.71 -18.12
C THR A 171 6.51 2.95 -19.28
N GLY A 172 6.24 3.43 -20.49
CA GLY A 172 6.92 3.07 -21.73
C GLY A 172 6.61 4.13 -22.79
N SER A 173 7.68 4.67 -23.42
CA SER A 173 7.74 5.78 -24.41
C SER A 173 8.12 7.12 -23.75
N ASN A 174 9.24 7.79 -24.04
CA ASN A 174 10.27 7.72 -25.08
C ASN A 174 11.63 8.18 -24.54
N THR A 175 12.71 7.47 -24.88
CA THR A 175 13.93 8.07 -25.46
C THR A 175 14.70 6.96 -26.17
N ALA A 176 15.00 7.21 -27.44
CA ALA A 176 15.60 6.28 -28.37
C ALA A 176 17.08 6.02 -28.04
N THR A 177 17.46 4.73 -27.97
CA THR A 177 18.75 4.23 -28.48
C THR A 177 18.62 2.71 -28.74
N PRO A 178 18.98 2.19 -29.93
CA PRO A 178 18.98 0.75 -30.26
C PRO A 178 20.38 0.12 -30.05
N PRO A 179 20.58 -1.21 -30.22
CA PRO A 179 19.79 -2.34 -29.72
C PRO A 179 20.70 -3.38 -28.99
N SER A 180 20.13 -4.18 -28.07
CA SER A 180 20.71 -5.49 -27.73
C SER A 180 19.62 -6.44 -27.21
N ASN A 181 19.56 -7.60 -27.85
CA ASN A 181 18.54 -8.65 -27.77
C ASN A 181 18.30 -9.19 -26.36
N GLY A 182 17.02 -9.45 -26.04
CA GLY A 182 16.64 -10.29 -24.89
C GLY A 182 15.16 -10.25 -24.51
N SER A 183 14.31 -10.86 -25.35
CA SER A 183 12.92 -11.31 -25.16
C SER A 183 12.13 -10.91 -23.89
N ALA A 184 10.96 -10.29 -24.12
CA ALA A 184 9.97 -9.79 -23.18
C ALA A 184 9.07 -10.87 -22.52
N SER A 185 8.38 -10.53 -21.41
CA SER A 185 7.00 -10.99 -21.22
C SER A 185 6.12 -10.00 -20.42
N LYS A 186 4.90 -9.84 -20.95
CA LYS A 186 3.75 -8.95 -20.70
C LYS A 186 3.15 -9.05 -19.26
N PRO A 187 2.38 -8.06 -18.73
CA PRO A 187 1.86 -8.11 -17.36
C PRO A 187 0.84 -9.24 -17.19
N ALA A 188 1.09 -10.10 -16.22
CA ALA A 188 0.21 -11.20 -15.84
C ALA A 188 -1.03 -10.69 -15.07
N SER A 189 -2.23 -11.12 -15.45
CA SER A 189 -3.47 -10.86 -14.67
C SER A 189 -3.38 -11.45 -13.25
N ALA A 190 -4.10 -10.97 -12.24
CA ALA A 190 -3.98 -11.47 -10.86
C ALA A 190 -5.30 -12.04 -10.32
N LYS A 191 -5.24 -13.15 -9.57
CA LYS A 191 -6.39 -13.79 -8.90
C LYS A 191 -6.01 -14.11 -7.46
N LYS A 192 -6.77 -13.59 -6.50
CA LYS A 192 -6.50 -13.72 -5.06
C LYS A 192 -7.64 -14.45 -4.35
N ALA A 193 -7.28 -15.27 -3.38
CA ALA A 193 -8.20 -15.92 -2.46
C ALA A 193 -8.96 -14.87 -1.64
N SER A 194 -10.28 -15.04 -1.52
CA SER A 194 -11.16 -14.19 -0.72
C SER A 194 -10.98 -14.42 0.78
N GLU A 195 -10.54 -15.61 1.19
CA GLU A 195 -10.22 -15.87 2.59
C GLU A 195 -8.81 -15.40 2.95
N ALA A 196 -8.68 -14.84 4.15
CA ALA A 196 -7.40 -14.51 4.75
C ALA A 196 -6.79 -15.71 5.49
N ALA A 197 -5.47 -15.77 5.52
CA ALA A 197 -4.76 -16.73 6.37
C ALA A 197 -4.97 -16.38 7.84
N ARG A 198 -5.19 -17.38 8.69
CA ARG A 198 -5.54 -17.17 10.12
C ARG A 198 -4.33 -17.20 11.05
N SER A 199 -3.17 -17.59 10.55
CA SER A 199 -1.98 -17.82 11.38
C SER A 199 -0.71 -17.43 10.64
N PHE A 200 0.32 -17.10 11.40
CA PHE A 200 1.64 -16.76 10.89
C PHE A 200 2.71 -17.56 11.63
N ASN A 201 3.67 -18.09 10.88
CA ASN A 201 4.89 -18.69 11.40
C ASN A 201 6.03 -18.41 10.42
N LYS A 202 6.99 -17.58 10.87
CA LYS A 202 8.15 -17.16 10.07
C LYS A 202 9.00 -18.34 9.56
N THR A 203 9.04 -19.47 10.27
CA THR A 203 9.81 -20.65 9.83
C THR A 203 9.22 -21.29 8.57
N LEU A 204 7.93 -21.06 8.30
CA LEU A 204 7.24 -21.50 7.08
C LEU A 204 7.44 -20.54 5.91
N ALA A 205 8.12 -19.41 6.09
CA ALA A 205 8.43 -18.51 4.98
C ALA A 205 9.52 -19.13 4.09
N GLY A 206 9.32 -19.09 2.78
CA GLY A 206 10.26 -19.60 1.79
C GLY A 206 9.58 -20.02 0.50
N THR A 207 10.39 -20.50 -0.43
CA THR A 207 9.93 -21.09 -1.69
C THR A 207 9.65 -22.57 -1.46
N TYR A 208 8.53 -23.05 -2.00
CA TYR A 208 8.13 -24.45 -1.97
C TYR A 208 7.96 -24.96 -3.39
N VAL A 209 8.21 -26.25 -3.60
CA VAL A 209 8.00 -26.96 -4.85
C VAL A 209 6.79 -27.88 -4.73
N VAL A 210 5.88 -27.81 -5.70
CA VAL A 210 4.71 -28.70 -5.80
C VAL A 210 5.18 -30.14 -6.06
N THR A 211 4.78 -31.09 -5.22
CA THR A 211 5.17 -32.52 -5.34
C THR A 211 4.10 -33.43 -5.93
N ALA A 212 2.83 -32.97 -6.00
CA ALA A 212 1.70 -33.76 -6.49
C ALA A 212 1.81 -34.09 -7.99
N ASN A 213 1.77 -35.39 -8.34
CA ASN A 213 1.90 -35.86 -9.73
C ASN A 213 0.75 -35.39 -10.64
N VAL A 214 -0.44 -35.21 -10.09
CA VAL A 214 -1.64 -34.75 -10.80
C VAL A 214 -1.84 -33.23 -10.76
N GLY A 215 -0.86 -32.51 -10.20
CA GLY A 215 -0.95 -31.08 -9.91
C GLY A 215 -1.64 -30.76 -8.59
N LEU A 216 -1.45 -29.52 -8.13
CA LEU A 216 -1.93 -29.03 -6.84
C LEU A 216 -2.82 -27.81 -7.03
N HIS A 217 -4.01 -27.87 -6.45
CA HIS A 217 -4.94 -26.74 -6.46
C HIS A 217 -4.43 -25.60 -5.57
N ILE A 218 -4.37 -24.40 -6.12
CA ILE A 218 -4.35 -23.15 -5.35
C ILE A 218 -5.79 -22.67 -5.18
N ARG A 219 -6.23 -22.53 -3.93
CA ARG A 219 -7.66 -22.37 -3.58
C ARG A 219 -7.98 -20.99 -3.02
N ASN A 220 -9.26 -20.64 -3.15
CA ASN A 220 -9.87 -19.39 -2.68
C ASN A 220 -10.00 -19.32 -1.14
N GLY A 221 -9.70 -20.41 -0.45
CA GLY A 221 -9.70 -20.56 0.99
C GLY A 221 -8.97 -21.83 1.43
N ALA A 222 -8.79 -22.00 2.73
CA ALA A 222 -8.13 -23.19 3.28
C ALA A 222 -9.10 -24.38 3.34
N GLY A 223 -8.74 -25.49 2.70
CA GLY A 223 -9.54 -26.72 2.66
C GLY A 223 -9.89 -27.19 1.25
N THR A 224 -10.15 -28.49 1.09
CA THR A 224 -10.47 -29.12 -0.20
C THR A 224 -11.83 -28.71 -0.76
N GLY A 225 -12.77 -28.29 0.10
CA GLY A 225 -14.09 -27.78 -0.32
C GLY A 225 -14.08 -26.34 -0.87
N LYS A 226 -12.92 -25.66 -0.86
CA LYS A 226 -12.81 -24.26 -1.32
C LYS A 226 -12.57 -24.20 -2.82
N ALA A 227 -13.16 -23.21 -3.48
CA ALA A 227 -13.07 -23.02 -4.93
C ALA A 227 -11.61 -23.00 -5.41
N SER A 228 -11.32 -23.70 -6.51
CA SER A 228 -9.98 -23.71 -7.10
C SER A 228 -9.79 -22.47 -7.98
N LEU A 229 -8.70 -21.74 -7.75
CA LEU A 229 -8.30 -20.61 -8.61
C LEU A 229 -7.50 -21.10 -9.82
N ALA A 230 -6.62 -22.08 -9.60
CA ALA A 230 -5.88 -22.80 -10.64
C ALA A 230 -5.35 -24.15 -10.12
N VAL A 231 -4.85 -24.98 -11.04
CA VAL A 231 -4.12 -26.23 -10.75
C VAL A 231 -2.67 -26.07 -11.21
N LEU A 232 -1.73 -26.22 -10.27
CA LEU A 232 -0.30 -26.02 -10.47
C LEU A 232 0.39 -27.37 -10.76
N PRO A 233 1.12 -27.54 -11.88
CA PRO A 233 1.83 -28.79 -12.17
C PRO A 233 2.88 -29.15 -11.12
N LYS A 234 3.25 -30.44 -11.03
CA LYS A 234 4.43 -30.89 -10.27
C LYS A 234 5.67 -30.10 -10.67
N GLY A 235 6.51 -29.75 -9.70
CA GLY A 235 7.72 -28.95 -9.91
C GLY A 235 7.48 -27.43 -9.89
N THR A 236 6.22 -26.97 -9.88
CA THR A 236 5.92 -25.53 -9.79
C THR A 236 6.45 -24.96 -8.47
N LYS A 237 7.19 -23.85 -8.56
CA LYS A 237 7.66 -23.10 -7.39
C LYS A 237 6.60 -22.11 -6.94
N VAL A 238 6.28 -22.12 -5.65
CA VAL A 238 5.34 -21.19 -5.01
C VAL A 238 6.02 -20.53 -3.81
N ALA A 239 5.77 -19.25 -3.58
CA ALA A 239 6.33 -18.53 -2.44
C ALA A 239 5.33 -18.49 -1.28
N ASN A 240 5.74 -18.89 -0.08
CA ASN A 240 4.99 -18.66 1.15
C ASN A 240 5.72 -17.62 1.99
N TYR A 241 5.00 -16.65 2.56
CA TYR A 241 5.59 -15.63 3.43
C TYR A 241 5.44 -15.95 4.92
N GLY A 242 5.13 -17.20 5.26
CA GLY A 242 4.91 -17.66 6.64
C GLY A 242 3.46 -17.70 7.05
N TYR A 243 2.54 -17.29 6.19
CA TYR A 243 1.10 -17.28 6.47
C TYR A 243 0.47 -18.65 6.16
N TYR A 244 -0.43 -19.09 7.04
CA TYR A 244 -1.14 -20.35 6.87
C TYR A 244 -2.48 -20.34 7.60
N THR A 245 -3.33 -21.32 7.29
CA THR A 245 -4.51 -21.66 8.09
C THR A 245 -4.46 -23.15 8.37
N LEU A 246 -4.70 -23.55 9.62
CA LEU A 246 -4.79 -24.96 9.99
C LEU A 246 -6.22 -25.46 9.71
N VAL A 247 -6.35 -26.56 8.97
CA VAL A 247 -7.64 -27.25 8.77
C VAL A 247 -7.41 -28.72 9.11
N GLY A 248 -8.02 -29.18 10.20
CA GLY A 248 -7.61 -30.44 10.85
C GLY A 248 -6.15 -30.37 11.28
N ASN A 249 -5.34 -31.36 10.90
CA ASN A 249 -3.89 -31.38 11.19
C ASN A 249 -3.02 -30.90 10.02
N VAL A 250 -3.62 -30.33 8.98
CA VAL A 250 -2.92 -29.91 7.77
C VAL A 250 -2.80 -28.39 7.72
N LYS A 251 -1.57 -27.90 7.51
CA LYS A 251 -1.31 -26.48 7.25
C LYS A 251 -1.61 -26.18 5.79
N TRP A 252 -2.55 -25.27 5.56
CA TRP A 252 -2.79 -24.69 4.25
C TRP A 252 -1.96 -23.42 4.12
N LEU A 253 -0.87 -23.49 3.38
CA LEU A 253 0.05 -22.37 3.21
C LEU A 253 -0.58 -21.34 2.29
N TYR A 254 -0.49 -20.07 2.67
CA TYR A 254 -0.95 -18.96 1.86
C TYR A 254 0.16 -18.52 0.91
N VAL A 255 0.09 -19.07 -0.30
CA VAL A 255 1.17 -19.02 -1.28
C VAL A 255 0.85 -18.08 -2.42
N GLN A 256 1.92 -17.58 -3.06
CA GLN A 256 1.85 -16.79 -4.27
C GLN A 256 2.65 -17.48 -5.38
N VAL A 257 2.09 -17.51 -6.60
CA VAL A 257 2.74 -18.07 -7.79
C VAL A 257 2.24 -17.37 -9.03
N THR A 258 3.13 -17.14 -10.01
CA THR A 258 2.71 -16.75 -11.36
C THR A 258 2.67 -17.99 -12.23
N TYR A 259 1.50 -18.31 -12.75
CA TYR A 259 1.25 -19.47 -13.61
C TYR A 259 0.44 -19.05 -14.82
N LYS A 260 0.93 -19.39 -16.02
CA LYS A 260 0.30 -19.05 -17.32
C LYS A 260 -0.04 -17.56 -17.46
N GLY A 261 0.87 -16.69 -17.04
CA GLY A 261 0.62 -15.25 -17.12
C GLY A 261 -0.51 -14.78 -16.18
N VAL A 262 -0.77 -15.53 -15.11
CA VAL A 262 -1.68 -15.11 -14.03
C VAL A 262 -0.98 -15.27 -12.68
N THR A 263 -0.90 -14.23 -11.86
CA THR A 263 -0.45 -14.33 -10.48
C THR A 263 -1.59 -14.78 -9.60
N TYR A 264 -1.46 -15.97 -9.03
CA TYR A 264 -2.38 -16.52 -8.06
C TYR A 264 -1.85 -16.28 -6.65
N THR A 265 -2.70 -15.82 -5.76
CA THR A 265 -2.46 -15.81 -4.31
C THR A 265 -3.57 -16.57 -3.63
N GLY A 266 -3.27 -17.64 -2.91
CA GLY A 266 -4.29 -18.50 -2.33
C GLY A 266 -3.70 -19.63 -1.52
N PHE A 267 -4.53 -20.63 -1.20
CA PHE A 267 -4.14 -21.67 -0.28
C PHE A 267 -3.77 -22.96 -1.00
N CYS A 268 -2.63 -23.54 -0.62
CA CYS A 268 -2.19 -24.87 -1.03
C CYS A 268 -1.96 -25.74 0.21
N SER A 269 -2.35 -27.01 0.16
CA SER A 269 -2.06 -27.96 1.24
C SER A 269 -0.55 -28.18 1.36
N SER A 270 0.00 -28.07 2.57
CA SER A 270 1.42 -28.32 2.83
C SER A 270 1.85 -29.76 2.58
N GLN A 271 0.92 -30.71 2.51
CA GLN A 271 1.21 -32.13 2.24
C GLN A 271 1.83 -32.34 0.85
N TYR A 272 1.58 -31.40 -0.07
CA TYR A 272 2.04 -31.47 -1.46
C TYR A 272 3.04 -30.37 -1.81
N LEU A 273 3.66 -29.77 -0.79
CA LEU A 273 4.66 -28.72 -0.91
C LEU A 273 5.92 -29.11 -0.15
N LYS A 274 7.07 -29.11 -0.84
CA LYS A 274 8.38 -29.32 -0.22
C LYS A 274 9.17 -28.02 -0.27
N LYS A 275 9.63 -27.56 0.89
CA LYS A 275 10.51 -26.38 0.99
C LYS A 275 11.88 -26.69 0.40
#